data_AF-A0AAD7XJ65-F1
#
_entry.id   AF-A0AAD7XJ65-F1
#
_cell.length_a   1.000
_cell.length_b   1.000
_cell.length_c   1.000
_cell.angle_alpha   90.00
_cell.angle_beta   90.00
_cell.angle_gamma   90.00
#
_symmetry.space_group_name_H-M   'P 1'
#
loop_
_entity.id
_entity.type
_entity.pdbx_description
1 polymer ?
#
loop_
_entity_poly.entity_id
_entity_poly.type
_entity_poly.pdbx_seq_one_letter_code
_entity_poly.pdbx_strand_id
1 'polypeptide(L)'
;MGTPPRPPLAAVALEAQELGALAEVSVESAAHERAARKYVEAAKRVRDPTTRRAIALVGHAHARRAAFLKRHPDDDHKAPKPPPEESPVSSSSVDPPSGTLCVPDLLALERRLHALGVGGRSRPTRSAKPVPWVRRETTEIVTAYVGTLSPDHPSELPSHDREEHLARGLKRLSDENASLRRDRDALAAKIEAADRAKRDVDEFKHSFQKKFDALKKRLDEFRREYPNANNPANALVDPQQPQTYTQLQDELKTLHERLKQEQDFSRKKDKVIERYEHWYRALKASANKRRPASSSRPALPDDAKQQTAGPTAGQQTTTTTTGGSTTTTTTTTGGSTATTGGSQSAGGVPPLPPAGPP
;
A
#
# COMPACT_ATOMS: atom_id res chain seq x y z
N MET A 1 -4.79 -7.43 47.45
CA MET A 1 -4.28 -6.55 46.38
C MET A 1 -3.49 -7.42 45.41
N GLY A 2 -4.16 -7.99 44.40
CA GLY A 2 -3.50 -8.86 43.41
C GLY A 2 -2.81 -8.00 42.35
N THR A 3 -1.52 -8.23 42.12
CA THR A 3 -0.80 -7.62 41.00
C THR A 3 -1.35 -8.19 39.69
N PRO A 4 -1.69 -7.35 38.70
CA PRO A 4 -2.18 -7.84 37.42
C PRO A 4 -1.08 -8.67 36.72
N PRO A 5 -1.45 -9.73 36.00
CA PRO A 5 -0.51 -10.56 35.27
C PRO A 5 0.22 -9.72 34.22
N ARG A 6 1.55 -9.78 34.25
CA ARG A 6 2.41 -9.09 33.28
C ARG A 6 2.17 -9.67 31.88
N PRO A 7 1.89 -8.85 30.85
CA PRO A 7 1.72 -9.36 29.51
C PRO A 7 2.99 -10.06 29.02
N PRO A 8 2.86 -11.13 28.22
CA PRO A 8 4.01 -11.84 27.68
C PRO A 8 4.85 -10.89 26.82
N LEU A 9 6.19 -10.94 26.98
CA LEU A 9 7.13 -10.07 26.24
C LEU A 9 6.94 -10.14 24.71
N ALA A 10 6.45 -11.27 24.20
CA ALA A 10 6.12 -11.45 22.78
C ALA A 10 4.96 -10.56 22.30
N ALA A 11 3.95 -10.29 23.14
CA ALA A 11 2.83 -9.42 22.77
C ALA A 11 3.29 -7.95 22.64
N VAL A 12 4.18 -7.51 23.54
CA VAL A 12 4.75 -6.15 23.50
C VAL A 12 5.61 -5.93 22.25
N ALA A 13 6.34 -6.97 21.80
CA ALA A 13 7.16 -6.89 20.59
C ALA A 13 6.30 -6.79 19.31
N LEU A 14 5.20 -7.53 19.23
CA LEU A 14 4.25 -7.45 18.11
C LEU A 14 3.57 -6.07 18.04
N GLU A 15 3.11 -5.54 19.17
CA GLU A 15 2.48 -4.22 19.24
C GLU A 15 3.46 -3.10 18.82
N ALA A 16 4.72 -3.18 19.25
CA ALA A 16 5.76 -2.24 18.82
C ALA A 16 6.04 -2.31 17.31
N GLN A 17 5.99 -3.51 16.72
CA GLN A 17 6.17 -3.70 15.28
C GLN A 17 4.99 -3.12 14.48
N GLU A 18 3.75 -3.33 14.94
CA GLU A 18 2.54 -2.77 14.33
C GLU A 18 2.53 -1.24 14.40
N LEU A 19 2.89 -0.66 15.54
CA LEU A 19 3.03 0.79 15.71
C LEU A 19 4.12 1.37 14.79
N GLY A 20 5.22 0.64 14.61
CA GLY A 20 6.28 1.01 13.66
C GLY A 20 5.76 1.07 12.22
N ALA A 21 5.02 0.04 11.79
CA ALA A 21 4.45 -0.01 10.44
C ALA A 21 3.43 1.13 10.20
N LEU A 22 2.58 1.42 11.18
CA LEU A 22 1.63 2.54 11.10
C LEU A 22 2.34 3.91 11.02
N ALA A 23 3.45 4.08 11.74
CA ALA A 23 4.25 5.29 11.67
C ALA A 23 4.87 5.49 10.27
N GLU A 24 5.37 4.43 9.64
CA GLU A 24 5.91 4.49 8.27
C GLU A 24 4.83 4.88 7.25
N VAL A 25 3.65 4.26 7.32
CA VAL A 25 2.49 4.59 6.45
C VAL A 25 2.06 6.05 6.62
N SER A 26 2.07 6.57 7.86
CA SER A 26 1.76 7.96 8.16
C SER A 26 2.77 8.93 7.54
N VAL A 27 4.07 8.62 7.63
CA VAL A 27 5.14 9.42 7.02
C VAL A 27 5.03 9.41 5.50
N GLU A 28 4.74 8.26 4.89
CA GLU A 28 4.54 8.11 3.45
C GLU A 28 3.33 8.93 2.97
N SER A 29 2.20 8.82 3.67
CA SER A 29 1.00 9.61 3.36
C SER A 29 1.26 11.12 3.42
N ALA A 30 1.94 11.60 4.47
CA ALA A 30 2.32 13.00 4.62
C ALA A 30 3.30 13.47 3.53
N ALA A 31 4.13 12.57 2.98
CA ALA A 31 5.00 12.87 1.85
C ALA A 31 4.19 13.05 0.55
N HIS A 32 3.24 12.15 0.26
CA HIS A 32 2.35 12.28 -0.89
C HIS A 32 1.47 13.54 -0.81
N GLU A 33 0.98 13.91 0.37
CA GLU A 33 0.20 15.13 0.56
C GLU A 33 1.03 16.39 0.28
N ARG A 34 2.27 16.45 0.79
CA ARG A 34 3.20 17.55 0.49
C ARG A 34 3.54 17.63 -0.99
N ALA A 35 3.74 16.49 -1.66
CA ALA A 35 3.97 16.44 -3.10
C ALA A 35 2.77 16.96 -3.89
N ALA A 36 1.55 16.54 -3.52
CA ALA A 36 0.31 16.98 -4.16
C ALA A 36 0.16 18.52 -4.11
N ARG A 37 0.39 19.14 -2.94
CA ARG A 37 0.36 20.60 -2.78
C ARG A 37 1.38 21.31 -3.69
N LYS A 38 2.61 20.80 -3.76
CA LYS A 38 3.65 21.34 -4.63
C LYS A 38 3.29 21.27 -6.12
N TYR A 39 2.69 20.17 -6.57
CA TYR A 39 2.24 20.04 -7.95
C TYR A 39 1.09 21.00 -8.26
N VAL A 40 0.15 21.21 -7.33
CA VAL A 40 -0.92 22.20 -7.50
C VAL A 40 -0.35 23.62 -7.60
N GLU A 41 0.62 23.98 -6.76
CA GLU A 41 1.31 25.28 -6.87
C GLU A 41 2.10 25.42 -8.18
N ALA A 42 2.80 24.36 -8.60
CA ALA A 42 3.53 24.36 -9.87
C ALA A 42 2.58 24.54 -11.05
N ALA A 43 1.42 23.88 -11.05
CA ALA A 43 0.40 24.01 -12.08
C ALA A 43 -0.09 25.46 -12.22
N LYS A 44 -0.24 26.20 -11.11
CA LYS A 44 -0.63 27.63 -11.13
C LYS A 44 0.38 28.53 -11.83
N ARG A 45 1.67 28.14 -11.86
CA ARG A 45 2.75 28.94 -12.47
C ARG A 45 2.92 28.68 -13.97
N VAL A 46 2.36 27.60 -14.50
CA VAL A 46 2.51 27.22 -15.91
C VAL A 46 1.46 27.92 -16.79
N ARG A 47 1.94 28.68 -17.78
CA ARG A 47 1.08 29.40 -18.74
C ARG A 47 0.40 28.46 -19.74
N ASP A 48 1.12 27.47 -20.26
CA ASP A 48 0.57 26.50 -21.21
C ASP A 48 -0.56 25.66 -20.58
N PRO A 49 -1.79 25.67 -21.14
CA PRO A 49 -2.92 24.96 -20.56
C PRO A 49 -2.74 23.43 -20.56
N THR A 50 -2.09 22.87 -21.57
CA THR A 50 -1.87 21.42 -21.69
C THR A 50 -0.93 20.92 -20.60
N THR A 51 0.22 21.59 -20.44
CA THR A 51 1.21 21.27 -19.41
C THR A 51 0.66 21.51 -18.00
N ARG A 52 -0.11 22.58 -17.80
CA ARG A 52 -0.80 22.85 -16.53
C ARG A 52 -1.79 21.74 -16.16
N ARG A 53 -2.57 21.24 -17.12
CA ARG A 53 -3.49 20.11 -16.90
C ARG A 53 -2.73 18.82 -16.55
N ALA A 54 -1.63 18.53 -17.24
CA ALA A 54 -0.79 17.36 -16.94
C ALA A 54 -0.22 17.40 -15.52
N ILE A 55 0.34 18.55 -15.09
CA ILE A 55 0.88 18.73 -13.74
C ILE A 55 -0.22 18.61 -12.68
N ALA A 56 -1.42 19.17 -12.95
CA ALA A 56 -2.56 19.04 -12.06
C ALA A 56 -3.01 17.58 -11.89
N LEU A 57 -2.99 16.78 -12.96
CA LEU A 57 -3.30 15.34 -12.90
C LEU A 57 -2.30 14.56 -12.03
N VAL A 58 -1.00 14.88 -12.12
CA VAL A 58 0.02 14.29 -11.26
C VAL A 58 -0.23 14.66 -9.78
N GLY A 59 -0.53 15.94 -9.51
CA GLY A 59 -0.91 16.39 -8.17
C GLY A 59 -2.14 15.64 -7.62
N HIS A 60 -3.14 15.41 -8.46
CA HIS A 60 -4.34 14.66 -8.09
C HIS A 60 -4.06 13.17 -7.82
N ALA A 61 -3.14 12.55 -8.57
CA ALA A 61 -2.69 11.18 -8.31
C ALA A 61 -2.00 11.05 -6.94
N HIS A 62 -1.11 11.99 -6.57
CA HIS A 62 -0.50 12.03 -5.24
C HIS A 62 -1.55 12.25 -4.13
N ALA A 63 -2.53 13.13 -4.35
CA ALA A 63 -3.61 13.35 -3.37
C ALA A 63 -4.45 12.07 -3.15
N ARG A 64 -4.80 11.34 -4.22
CA ARG A 64 -5.50 10.06 -4.11
C ARG A 64 -4.69 9.00 -3.37
N ARG A 65 -3.38 8.91 -3.62
CA ARG A 65 -2.49 8.00 -2.90
C ARG A 65 -2.39 8.34 -1.42
N ALA A 66 -2.26 9.63 -1.06
CA ALA A 66 -2.27 10.07 0.33
C ALA A 66 -3.59 9.72 1.02
N ALA A 67 -4.73 9.95 0.35
CA ALA A 67 -6.05 9.60 0.87
C ALA A 67 -6.21 8.08 1.06
N PHE A 68 -5.70 7.28 0.12
CA PHE A 68 -5.70 5.82 0.22
C PHE A 68 -4.88 5.35 1.44
N LEU A 69 -3.67 5.87 1.63
CA LEU A 69 -2.81 5.53 2.78
C LEU A 69 -3.36 6.00 4.13
N LYS A 70 -4.28 6.99 4.15
CA LYS A 70 -4.96 7.43 5.38
C LYS A 70 -6.16 6.58 5.75
N ARG A 71 -6.73 5.81 4.81
CA ARG A 71 -7.85 4.91 5.14
C ARG A 71 -7.28 3.80 6.00
N HIS A 72 -7.76 3.71 7.24
CA HIS A 72 -7.39 2.63 8.13
C HIS A 72 -7.94 1.33 7.53
N PRO A 73 -7.17 0.22 7.54
CA PRO A 73 -7.68 -1.07 7.05
C PRO A 73 -8.98 -1.50 7.76
N ASP A 74 -9.24 -1.01 8.96
CA ASP A 74 -10.46 -1.32 9.72
C ASP A 74 -11.70 -0.52 9.26
N ASP A 75 -11.53 0.57 8.50
CA ASP A 75 -12.64 1.37 7.98
C ASP A 75 -13.35 0.70 6.78
N ASP A 76 -12.75 -0.32 6.17
CA ASP A 76 -13.31 -1.02 5.01
C ASP A 76 -14.53 -1.92 5.35
N HIS A 77 -14.83 -2.13 6.63
CA HIS A 77 -16.06 -2.81 7.06
C HIS A 77 -17.34 -1.99 6.85
N LYS A 78 -17.20 -0.69 6.54
CA LYS A 78 -18.33 0.18 6.21
C LYS A 78 -18.40 0.36 4.69
N ALA A 79 -18.72 -0.73 4.00
CA ALA A 79 -18.91 -0.73 2.54
C ALA A 79 -19.81 0.46 2.14
N PRO A 80 -19.37 1.32 1.20
CA PRO A 80 -20.24 2.36 0.68
C PRO A 80 -21.48 1.69 0.09
N LYS A 81 -22.65 2.05 0.62
CA LYS A 81 -23.95 1.59 0.13
C LYS A 81 -23.93 1.70 -1.40
N PRO A 82 -24.14 0.60 -2.14
CA PRO A 82 -24.07 0.65 -3.60
C PRO A 82 -25.04 1.72 -4.09
N PRO A 83 -24.63 2.58 -5.05
CA PRO A 83 -25.57 3.51 -5.67
C PRO A 83 -26.77 2.73 -6.22
N PRO A 84 -27.98 3.30 -6.17
CA PRO A 84 -29.19 2.62 -6.64
C PRO A 84 -28.97 2.11 -8.08
N GLU A 85 -29.33 0.84 -8.30
CA GLU A 85 -29.20 0.15 -9.58
C GLU A 85 -29.91 0.93 -10.69
N GLU A 86 -29.15 1.69 -11.47
CA GLU A 86 -29.59 2.15 -12.78
C GLU A 86 -29.39 1.00 -13.78
N SER A 87 -30.42 0.81 -14.62
CA SER A 87 -30.66 -0.36 -15.45
C SER A 87 -29.52 -0.70 -16.44
N PRO A 88 -29.36 -1.97 -16.84
CA PRO A 88 -28.23 -2.42 -17.66
C PRO A 88 -28.31 -1.86 -19.08
N VAL A 89 -27.44 -0.90 -19.39
CA VAL A 89 -27.16 -0.48 -20.77
C VAL A 89 -26.10 -1.42 -21.34
N SER A 90 -26.40 -2.01 -22.50
CA SER A 90 -25.52 -2.91 -23.25
C SER A 90 -24.16 -2.27 -23.54
N SER A 91 -23.08 -2.87 -23.03
CA SER A 91 -21.70 -2.50 -23.35
C SER A 91 -21.16 -3.35 -24.49
N SER A 92 -21.41 -2.91 -25.72
CA SER A 92 -20.58 -3.23 -26.88
C SER A 92 -19.20 -2.59 -26.68
N SER A 93 -18.12 -3.37 -26.83
CA SER A 93 -16.76 -2.97 -27.23
C SER A 93 -16.48 -1.45 -27.20
N VAL A 94 -16.10 -0.93 -26.04
CA VAL A 94 -15.65 0.46 -25.88
C VAL A 94 -14.13 0.47 -25.95
N ASP A 95 -13.61 1.02 -27.04
CA ASP A 95 -12.21 1.44 -27.12
C ASP A 95 -11.89 2.39 -25.97
N PRO A 96 -10.68 2.30 -25.36
CA PRO A 96 -10.32 3.18 -24.26
C PRO A 96 -10.39 4.65 -24.71
N PRO A 97 -10.95 5.55 -23.89
CA PRO A 97 -11.13 6.95 -24.27
C PRO A 97 -9.78 7.59 -24.61
N SER A 98 -9.72 8.22 -25.79
CA SER A 98 -8.56 9.02 -26.23
C SER A 98 -8.19 10.04 -25.16
N GLY A 99 -7.07 9.82 -24.48
CA GLY A 99 -6.56 10.72 -23.43
C GLY A 99 -5.97 10.04 -22.18
N THR A 100 -6.11 8.71 -22.02
CA THR A 100 -5.37 7.99 -20.97
C THR A 100 -3.92 7.79 -21.41
N LEU A 101 -3.01 8.63 -20.89
CA LEU A 101 -1.57 8.40 -21.00
C LEU A 101 -1.29 7.00 -20.46
N CYS A 102 -0.72 6.13 -21.29
CA CYS A 102 -0.39 4.78 -20.87
C CYS A 102 0.75 4.84 -19.84
N VAL A 103 0.86 3.83 -18.96
CA VAL A 103 1.89 3.78 -17.89
C VAL A 103 3.31 4.13 -18.39
N PRO A 104 3.74 3.74 -19.62
CA PRO A 104 5.01 4.17 -20.18
C PRO A 104 5.14 5.69 -20.39
N ASP A 105 4.09 6.36 -20.86
CA ASP A 105 4.08 7.81 -21.09
C ASP A 105 4.17 8.59 -19.77
N LEU A 106 3.54 8.05 -18.73
CA LEU A 106 3.57 8.62 -17.38
C LEU A 106 4.99 8.56 -16.79
N LEU A 107 5.70 7.44 -16.98
CA LEU A 107 7.11 7.28 -16.59
C LEU A 107 8.06 8.14 -17.42
N ALA A 108 7.78 8.33 -18.73
CA ALA A 108 8.57 9.21 -19.59
C ALA A 108 8.41 10.69 -19.19
N LEU A 109 7.18 11.10 -18.84
CA LEU A 109 6.88 12.43 -18.32
C LEU A 109 7.58 12.67 -16.97
N GLU A 110 7.56 11.68 -16.08
CA GLU A 110 8.24 11.74 -14.78
C GLU A 110 9.76 11.93 -14.95
N ARG A 111 10.41 11.19 -15.86
CA ARG A 111 11.84 11.39 -16.18
C ARG A 111 12.13 12.78 -16.73
N ARG A 112 11.25 13.33 -17.58
CA ARG A 112 11.37 14.71 -18.10
C ARG A 112 11.20 15.75 -16.99
N LEU A 113 10.25 15.57 -16.08
CA LEU A 113 10.07 16.47 -14.93
C LEU A 113 11.26 16.41 -13.96
N HIS A 114 11.87 15.24 -13.79
CA HIS A 114 13.13 15.09 -13.06
C HIS A 114 14.30 15.82 -13.72
N ALA A 115 14.43 15.76 -15.05
CA ALA A 115 15.44 16.50 -15.81
C ALA A 115 15.25 18.03 -15.69
N LEU A 116 14.01 18.49 -15.52
CA LEU A 116 13.66 19.90 -15.27
C LEU A 116 13.82 20.31 -13.80
N GLY A 117 14.37 19.46 -12.93
CA GLY A 117 14.66 19.78 -11.53
C GLY A 117 13.43 19.80 -10.61
N VAL A 118 12.29 19.28 -11.05
CA VAL A 118 11.04 19.23 -10.25
C VAL A 118 11.10 18.10 -9.20
N GLY A 119 11.96 17.10 -9.42
CA GLY A 119 12.18 15.98 -8.51
C GLY A 119 13.15 16.32 -7.38
N GLY A 120 12.62 16.72 -6.23
CA GLY A 120 13.37 17.02 -5.01
C GLY A 120 14.08 15.80 -4.39
N ARG A 121 15.20 15.37 -4.97
CA ARG A 121 16.30 14.73 -4.24
C ARG A 121 17.54 15.59 -4.41
N SER A 122 17.62 16.62 -3.60
CA SER A 122 18.83 17.39 -3.38
C SER A 122 19.92 16.46 -2.84
N ARG A 123 20.75 15.93 -3.74
CA ARG A 123 22.10 15.47 -3.41
C ARG A 123 22.88 16.71 -2.95
N PRO A 124 23.46 16.74 -1.75
CA PRO A 124 24.17 17.92 -1.27
C PRO A 124 25.50 18.02 -2.01
N THR A 125 25.50 18.67 -3.18
CA THR A 125 26.75 19.19 -3.75
C THR A 125 27.15 20.39 -2.91
N ARG A 126 28.23 20.19 -2.17
CA ARG A 126 28.88 21.09 -1.21
C ARG A 126 29.45 22.33 -1.92
N SER A 127 28.61 23.23 -2.43
CA SER A 127 28.94 24.65 -2.74
C SER A 127 27.70 25.39 -3.25
N ALA A 128 26.67 25.59 -2.42
CA ALA A 128 25.51 26.37 -2.82
C ALA A 128 25.54 27.73 -2.13
N LYS A 129 25.74 28.78 -2.94
CA LYS A 129 25.46 30.18 -2.61
C LYS A 129 24.06 30.28 -1.96
N PRO A 130 23.84 31.22 -1.02
CA PRO A 130 22.58 31.33 -0.29
C PRO A 130 21.39 31.41 -1.26
N VAL A 131 20.43 30.51 -1.05
CA VAL A 131 19.31 30.32 -1.97
C VAL A 131 18.37 31.54 -1.90
N PRO A 132 18.06 32.21 -3.02
CA PRO A 132 17.42 33.54 -3.05
C PRO A 132 15.93 33.57 -2.66
N TRP A 133 15.28 32.42 -2.46
CA TRP A 133 13.86 32.31 -2.09
C TRP A 133 13.51 32.70 -0.65
N VAL A 134 14.45 32.62 0.32
CA VAL A 134 14.19 33.06 1.71
C VAL A 134 14.01 34.59 1.80
N ARG A 135 14.42 35.33 0.76
CA ARG A 135 14.30 36.79 0.70
C ARG A 135 12.93 37.31 0.25
N ARG A 136 12.07 36.51 -0.40
CA ARG A 136 10.80 37.02 -0.96
C ARG A 136 9.64 37.01 0.04
N GLU A 137 9.54 35.99 0.89
CA GLU A 137 8.45 35.92 1.89
C GLU A 137 8.65 36.93 3.03
N THR A 138 9.91 37.21 3.41
CA THR A 138 10.19 38.23 4.43
C THR A 138 9.90 39.64 3.94
N THR A 139 10.07 39.94 2.65
CA THR A 139 9.71 41.25 2.10
C THR A 139 8.20 41.47 2.03
N GLU A 140 7.41 40.44 1.69
CA GLU A 140 5.94 40.56 1.59
C GLU A 140 5.26 40.72 2.96
N ILE A 141 5.79 40.08 4.01
CA ILE A 141 5.29 40.27 5.38
C ILE A 141 5.62 41.68 5.89
N VAL A 142 6.82 42.20 5.59
CA VAL A 142 7.21 43.55 5.99
C VAL A 142 6.40 44.62 5.26
N THR A 143 6.10 44.47 3.96
CA THR A 143 5.21 45.42 3.25
C THR A 143 3.76 45.33 3.70
N ALA A 144 3.25 44.14 4.04
CA ALA A 144 1.88 44.00 4.56
C ALA A 144 1.73 44.64 5.96
N TYR A 145 2.77 44.62 6.79
CA TYR A 145 2.74 45.23 8.12
C TYR A 145 2.96 46.75 8.12
N VAL A 146 3.71 47.26 7.13
CA VAL A 146 3.92 48.71 6.95
C VAL A 146 2.74 49.37 6.21
N GLY A 147 2.04 48.63 5.34
CA GLY A 147 0.92 49.13 4.54
C GLY A 147 -0.42 49.33 5.29
N THR A 148 -0.53 48.88 6.54
CA THR A 148 -1.73 49.13 7.38
C THR A 148 -1.64 50.40 8.22
N LEU A 149 -0.50 51.10 8.19
CA LEU A 149 -0.38 52.46 8.73
C LEU A 149 -0.93 53.46 7.71
N SER A 150 -2.25 53.41 7.50
CA SER A 150 -2.99 54.43 6.77
C SER A 150 -2.83 55.77 7.51
N PRO A 151 -2.31 56.83 6.87
CA PRO A 151 -1.99 58.10 7.54
C PRO A 151 -3.22 58.98 7.85
N ASP A 152 -4.43 58.57 7.48
CA ASP A 152 -5.61 59.43 7.47
C ASP A 152 -6.58 59.24 8.65
N HIS A 153 -6.15 58.63 9.76
CA HIS A 153 -6.91 58.68 11.02
C HIS A 153 -6.27 59.68 11.99
N PRO A 154 -6.81 60.91 12.13
CA PRO A 154 -6.51 61.78 13.25
C PRO A 154 -7.23 61.25 14.49
N SER A 155 -6.69 60.19 15.11
CA SER A 155 -7.05 59.83 16.47
C SER A 155 -5.99 60.36 17.42
N GLU A 156 -6.31 61.47 18.08
CA GLU A 156 -5.64 61.96 19.28
C GLU A 156 -5.85 60.96 20.43
N LEU A 157 -5.26 59.77 20.31
CA LEU A 157 -4.97 58.96 21.49
C LEU A 157 -3.83 59.66 22.25
N PRO A 158 -3.92 59.78 23.59
CA PRO A 158 -2.88 60.42 24.38
C PRO A 158 -1.54 59.73 24.08
N SER A 159 -0.47 60.52 23.84
CA SER A 159 0.88 60.05 23.44
C SER A 159 1.36 58.82 24.23
N HIS A 160 1.00 58.80 25.52
CA HIS A 160 1.31 57.74 26.46
C HIS A 160 0.77 56.35 26.06
N ASP A 161 -0.48 56.23 25.59
CA ASP A 161 -1.07 54.93 25.24
C ASP A 161 -0.36 54.33 24.01
N ARG A 162 0.05 55.18 23.06
CA ARG A 162 0.80 54.77 21.87
C ARG A 162 2.20 54.29 22.24
N GLU A 163 2.88 54.97 23.16
CA GLU A 163 4.19 54.58 23.68
C GLU A 163 4.10 53.22 24.40
N GLU A 164 3.08 53.02 25.25
CA GLU A 164 2.86 51.74 25.93
C GLU A 164 2.54 50.60 24.95
N HIS A 165 1.75 50.86 23.91
CA HIS A 165 1.47 49.87 22.88
C HIS A 165 2.72 49.47 22.10
N LEU A 166 3.57 50.45 21.74
CA LEU A 166 4.84 50.19 21.08
C LEU A 166 5.79 49.40 21.98
N ALA A 167 5.91 49.77 23.25
CA ALA A 167 6.74 49.07 24.23
C ALA A 167 6.30 47.60 24.41
N ARG A 168 4.99 47.34 24.50
CA ARG A 168 4.43 45.98 24.54
C ARG A 168 4.74 45.19 23.26
N GLY A 169 4.63 45.84 22.10
CA GLY A 169 4.97 45.25 20.80
C GLY A 169 6.46 44.87 20.71
N LEU A 170 7.36 45.77 21.09
CA LEU A 170 8.80 45.52 21.12
C LEU A 170 9.17 44.39 22.08
N LYS A 171 8.54 44.34 23.27
CA LYS A 171 8.74 43.25 24.22
C LYS A 171 8.31 41.90 23.62
N ARG A 172 7.10 41.84 23.03
CA ARG A 172 6.62 40.62 22.35
C ARG A 172 7.56 40.16 21.24
N LEU A 173 8.04 41.08 20.40
CA LEU A 173 9.00 40.76 19.33
C LEU A 173 10.34 40.28 19.90
N SER A 174 10.81 40.85 21.00
CA SER A 174 12.01 40.40 21.70
C SER A 174 11.85 39.00 22.27
N ASP A 175 10.71 38.72 22.93
CA ASP A 175 10.40 37.40 23.49
C ASP A 175 10.28 36.33 22.38
N GLU A 176 9.64 36.67 21.27
CA GLU A 176 9.52 35.81 20.09
C GLU A 176 10.89 35.55 19.45
N ASN A 177 11.74 36.57 19.29
CA ASN A 177 13.11 36.40 18.79
C ASN A 177 13.95 35.50 19.72
N ALA A 178 13.82 35.69 21.04
CA ALA A 178 14.46 34.82 22.02
C ALA A 178 13.94 33.37 21.91
N SER A 179 12.64 33.16 21.70
CA SER A 179 12.05 31.83 21.44
C SER A 179 12.63 31.19 20.17
N LEU A 180 12.64 31.93 19.05
CA LEU A 180 13.16 31.43 17.77
C LEU A 180 14.63 31.04 17.85
N ARG A 181 15.45 31.75 18.65
CA ARG A 181 16.85 31.35 18.91
C ARG A 181 16.94 30.03 19.66
N ARG A 182 16.12 29.84 20.70
CA ARG A 182 16.05 28.57 21.45
C ARG A 182 15.61 27.41 20.55
N ASP A 183 14.60 27.64 19.70
CA ASP A 183 14.11 26.63 18.76
C ASP A 183 15.17 26.25 17.71
N ARG A 184 15.89 27.25 17.20
CA ARG A 184 17.02 27.03 16.28
C ARG A 184 18.10 26.16 16.94
N ASP A 185 18.48 26.48 18.17
CA ASP A 185 19.53 25.75 18.90
C ASP A 185 19.07 24.32 19.25
N ALA A 186 17.80 24.14 19.61
CA ALA A 186 17.19 22.82 19.83
C ALA A 186 17.16 21.97 18.54
N LEU A 187 16.85 22.58 17.40
CA LEU A 187 16.90 21.90 16.09
C LEU A 187 18.33 21.53 15.71
N ALA A 188 19.30 22.42 15.94
CA ALA A 188 20.72 22.13 15.71
C ALA A 188 21.17 20.91 16.54
N ALA A 189 20.83 20.86 17.83
CA ALA A 189 21.13 19.71 18.70
C ALA A 189 20.50 18.40 18.19
N LYS A 190 19.25 18.45 17.70
CA LYS A 190 18.59 17.27 17.09
C LYS A 190 19.28 16.79 15.82
N ILE A 191 19.72 17.73 14.97
CA ILE A 191 20.47 17.39 13.74
C ILE A 191 21.80 16.71 14.10
N GLU A 192 22.54 17.25 15.08
CA GLU A 192 23.78 16.63 15.53
C GLU A 192 23.55 15.22 16.09
N ALA A 193 22.50 15.01 16.90
CA ALA A 193 22.15 13.71 17.44
C ALA A 193 21.80 12.71 16.32
N ALA A 194 21.03 13.14 15.31
CA ALA A 194 20.71 12.30 14.15
C ALA A 194 21.96 11.95 13.33
N ASP A 195 22.89 12.89 13.18
CA ASP A 195 24.16 12.64 12.48
C ASP A 195 25.08 11.71 13.28
N ARG A 196 25.08 11.76 14.62
CA ARG A 196 25.77 10.77 15.46
C ARG A 196 25.18 9.37 15.26
N ALA A 197 23.85 9.23 15.36
CA ALA A 197 23.17 7.95 15.16
C ALA A 197 23.45 7.33 13.77
N LYS A 198 23.53 8.15 12.71
CA LYS A 198 23.92 7.65 11.37
C LYS A 198 25.34 7.10 11.34
N ARG A 199 26.30 7.78 11.98
CA ARG A 199 27.69 7.29 12.05
C ARG A 199 27.75 5.96 12.80
N ASP A 200 27.02 5.83 13.91
CA ASP A 200 26.98 4.58 14.68
C ASP A 200 26.41 3.42 13.85
N VAL A 201 25.37 3.68 13.04
CA VAL A 201 24.81 2.67 12.12
C VAL A 201 25.80 2.27 11.03
N ASP A 202 26.53 3.24 10.46
CA ASP A 202 27.52 2.96 9.41
C ASP A 202 28.73 2.20 9.97
N GLU A 203 29.19 2.54 11.18
CA GLU A 203 30.23 1.80 11.89
C GLU A 203 29.78 0.37 12.22
N PHE A 204 28.55 0.21 12.71
CA PHE A 204 27.95 -1.11 12.93
C PHE A 204 27.94 -1.94 11.64
N LYS A 205 27.44 -1.39 10.53
CA LYS A 205 27.42 -2.07 9.22
C LYS A 205 28.82 -2.50 8.80
N HIS A 206 29.82 -1.64 8.95
CA HIS A 206 31.20 -1.97 8.61
C HIS A 206 31.75 -3.10 9.49
N SER A 207 31.54 -3.03 10.80
CA SER A 207 31.98 -4.07 11.75
C SER A 207 31.27 -5.42 11.51
N PHE A 208 29.98 -5.38 11.16
CA PHE A 208 29.18 -6.55 10.84
C PHE A 208 29.67 -7.19 9.55
N GLN A 209 29.87 -6.41 8.49
CA GLN A 209 30.39 -6.89 7.22
C GLN A 209 31.76 -7.57 7.41
N LYS A 210 32.67 -6.96 8.19
CA LYS A 210 33.98 -7.55 8.51
C LYS A 210 33.85 -8.91 9.22
N LYS A 211 32.95 -9.03 10.19
CA LYS A 211 32.67 -10.31 10.90
C LYS A 211 32.06 -11.35 9.96
N PHE A 212 31.14 -10.93 9.10
CA PHE A 212 30.50 -11.77 8.11
C PHE A 212 31.49 -12.31 7.07
N ASP A 213 32.39 -11.46 6.58
CA ASP A 213 33.45 -11.87 5.65
C ASP A 213 34.47 -12.81 6.32
N ALA A 214 34.78 -12.61 7.59
CA ALA A 214 35.61 -13.53 8.36
C ALA A 214 34.93 -14.90 8.53
N LEU A 215 33.62 -14.91 8.81
CA LEU A 215 32.84 -16.15 8.89
C LEU A 215 32.79 -16.88 7.55
N LYS A 216 32.58 -16.16 6.43
CA LYS A 216 32.65 -16.72 5.08
C LYS A 216 33.99 -17.39 4.80
N LYS A 217 35.10 -16.70 5.07
CA LYS A 217 36.45 -17.27 4.89
C LYS A 217 36.65 -18.54 5.71
N ARG A 218 36.22 -18.55 6.97
CA ARG A 218 36.30 -19.73 7.83
C ARG A 218 35.41 -20.88 7.35
N LEU A 219 34.23 -20.55 6.82
CA LEU A 219 33.33 -21.55 6.23
C LEU A 219 33.95 -22.14 4.96
N ASP A 220 34.54 -21.32 4.11
CA ASP A 220 35.23 -21.78 2.89
C ASP A 220 36.46 -22.63 3.22
N GLU A 221 37.23 -22.27 4.25
CA GLU A 221 38.34 -23.07 4.78
C GLU A 221 37.84 -24.43 5.29
N PHE A 222 36.78 -24.45 6.09
CA PHE A 222 36.15 -25.69 6.56
C PHE A 222 35.66 -26.59 5.40
N ARG A 223 35.09 -26.00 4.34
CA ARG A 223 34.69 -26.75 3.14
C ARG A 223 35.89 -27.36 2.40
N ARG A 224 37.03 -26.67 2.40
CA ARG A 224 38.28 -27.17 1.80
C ARG A 224 38.91 -28.29 2.61
N GLU A 225 38.87 -28.20 3.94
CA GLU A 225 39.36 -29.24 4.85
C GLU A 225 38.51 -30.51 4.81
N TYR A 226 37.19 -30.38 4.59
CA TYR A 226 36.24 -31.49 4.57
C TYR A 226 35.48 -31.56 3.24
N PRO A 227 36.10 -32.07 2.16
CA PRO A 227 35.50 -32.12 0.82
C PRO A 227 34.42 -33.20 0.67
N ASN A 228 34.16 -34.02 1.69
CA ASN A 228 33.22 -35.13 1.62
C ASN A 228 31.78 -34.64 1.39
N ALA A 229 31.02 -35.36 0.56
CA ALA A 229 29.61 -35.06 0.23
C ALA A 229 28.68 -35.08 1.45
N ASN A 230 29.09 -35.71 2.55
CA ASN A 230 28.35 -35.76 3.80
C ASN A 230 28.56 -34.50 4.68
N ASN A 231 29.38 -33.54 4.25
CA ASN A 231 29.58 -32.29 5.00
C ASN A 231 28.34 -31.39 4.85
N PRO A 232 27.64 -31.05 5.94
CA PRO A 232 26.45 -30.18 5.88
C PRO A 232 26.77 -28.78 5.35
N ALA A 233 28.00 -28.29 5.47
CA ALA A 233 28.43 -27.03 4.88
C ALA A 233 28.48 -27.06 3.34
N ASN A 234 28.62 -28.24 2.74
CA ASN A 234 28.58 -28.48 1.29
C ASN A 234 27.15 -28.80 0.80
N ALA A 235 26.24 -29.22 1.68
CA ALA A 235 24.84 -29.52 1.33
C ALA A 235 23.99 -28.26 1.07
N LEU A 236 24.41 -27.12 1.63
CA LEU A 236 23.86 -25.80 1.29
C LEU A 236 24.39 -25.40 -0.08
N VAL A 237 23.69 -25.83 -1.13
CA VAL A 237 23.83 -25.32 -2.50
C VAL A 237 23.87 -23.79 -2.42
N ASP A 238 24.98 -23.21 -2.86
CA ASP A 238 25.19 -21.78 -2.81
C ASP A 238 24.12 -21.09 -3.68
N PRO A 239 23.20 -20.28 -3.12
CA PRO A 239 22.22 -19.55 -3.93
C PRO A 239 22.87 -18.50 -4.85
N GLN A 240 24.18 -18.27 -4.69
CA GLN A 240 25.01 -17.44 -5.57
C GLN A 240 25.87 -18.25 -6.55
N GLN A 241 25.82 -19.59 -6.54
CA GLN A 241 26.40 -20.32 -7.66
C GLN A 241 25.64 -19.87 -8.92
N PRO A 242 26.32 -19.32 -9.94
CA PRO A 242 25.66 -19.08 -11.20
C PRO A 242 25.21 -20.44 -11.69
N GLN A 243 23.89 -20.69 -11.59
CA GLN A 243 23.22 -21.69 -12.41
C GLN A 243 23.86 -21.57 -13.78
N THR A 244 24.52 -22.64 -14.23
CA THR A 244 25.25 -22.59 -15.49
C THR A 244 24.27 -22.06 -16.54
N TYR A 245 24.70 -21.14 -17.40
CA TYR A 245 23.83 -20.49 -18.39
C TYR A 245 22.95 -21.50 -19.16
N THR A 246 23.46 -22.71 -19.35
CA THR A 246 22.76 -23.89 -19.88
C THR A 246 21.57 -24.37 -19.03
N GLN A 247 21.71 -24.47 -17.70
CA GLN A 247 20.60 -24.84 -16.80
C GLN A 247 19.47 -23.81 -16.83
N LEU A 248 19.82 -22.52 -16.80
CA LEU A 248 18.85 -21.43 -16.95
C LEU A 248 18.14 -21.46 -18.32
N GLN A 249 18.87 -21.79 -19.39
CA GLN A 249 18.26 -21.94 -20.72
C GLN A 249 17.28 -23.12 -20.79
N ASP A 250 17.62 -24.24 -20.16
CA ASP A 250 16.74 -25.41 -20.15
C ASP A 250 15.52 -25.20 -19.25
N GLU A 251 15.68 -24.49 -18.13
CA GLU A 251 14.56 -24.05 -17.29
C GLU A 251 13.65 -23.06 -18.05
N LEU A 252 14.20 -22.10 -18.79
CA LEU A 252 13.41 -21.20 -19.62
C LEU A 252 12.63 -21.93 -20.73
N LYS A 253 13.24 -22.94 -21.38
CA LYS A 253 12.56 -23.76 -22.39
C LYS A 253 11.41 -24.55 -21.79
N THR A 254 11.64 -25.22 -20.66
CA THR A 254 10.60 -26.02 -19.98
C THR A 254 9.45 -25.15 -19.48
N LEU A 255 9.73 -23.95 -18.94
CA LEU A 255 8.70 -22.99 -18.57
C LEU A 255 7.91 -22.50 -19.79
N HIS A 256 8.58 -22.26 -20.92
CA HIS A 256 7.92 -21.83 -22.15
C HIS A 256 7.00 -22.90 -22.74
N GLU A 257 7.42 -24.16 -22.72
CA GLU A 257 6.60 -25.29 -23.14
C GLU A 257 5.37 -25.47 -22.24
N ARG A 258 5.55 -25.36 -20.91
CA ARG A 258 4.44 -25.45 -19.96
C ARG A 258 3.41 -24.33 -20.17
N LEU A 259 3.87 -23.10 -20.39
CA LEU A 259 3.00 -21.96 -20.64
C LEU A 259 2.21 -22.14 -21.95
N LYS A 260 2.85 -22.67 -22.99
CA LYS A 260 2.17 -23.01 -24.25
C LYS A 260 1.11 -24.09 -24.07
N GLN A 261 1.41 -25.15 -23.30
CA GLN A 261 0.43 -26.20 -22.99
C GLN A 261 -0.78 -25.67 -22.21
N GLU A 262 -0.55 -24.77 -21.25
CA GLU A 262 -1.62 -24.14 -20.48
C GLU A 262 -2.49 -23.22 -21.34
N GLN A 263 -1.90 -22.45 -22.26
CA GLN A 263 -2.65 -21.66 -23.23
C GLN A 263 -3.52 -22.52 -24.16
N ASP A 264 -2.99 -23.63 -24.66
CA ASP A 264 -3.76 -24.55 -25.51
C ASP A 264 -4.88 -25.24 -24.72
N PHE A 265 -4.67 -25.53 -23.44
CA PHE A 265 -5.71 -26.07 -22.57
C PHE A 265 -6.81 -25.04 -22.27
N SER A 266 -6.46 -23.78 -22.02
CA SER A 266 -7.41 -22.69 -21.86
C SER A 266 -8.24 -22.46 -23.13
N ARG A 267 -7.62 -22.45 -24.31
CA ARG A 267 -8.34 -22.36 -25.60
C ARG A 267 -9.33 -23.52 -25.81
N LYS A 268 -8.99 -24.73 -25.34
CA LYS A 268 -9.91 -25.88 -25.39
C LYS A 268 -11.10 -25.68 -24.44
N LYS A 269 -10.87 -25.16 -23.24
CA LYS A 269 -11.94 -24.82 -22.28
C LYS A 269 -12.86 -23.74 -22.83
N ASP A 270 -12.32 -22.67 -23.42
CA ASP A 270 -13.12 -21.59 -24.01
C ASP A 270 -14.06 -22.11 -25.11
N LYS A 271 -13.56 -22.97 -26.01
CA LYS A 271 -14.40 -23.63 -27.02
C LYS A 271 -15.50 -24.51 -26.43
N VAL A 272 -15.26 -25.12 -25.27
CA VAL A 272 -16.28 -25.90 -24.56
C VAL A 272 -17.33 -24.97 -23.98
N ILE A 273 -16.92 -23.86 -23.35
CA ILE A 273 -17.81 -22.83 -22.81
C ILE A 273 -18.68 -22.23 -23.92
N GLU A 274 -18.11 -21.86 -25.06
CA GLU A 274 -18.85 -21.35 -26.22
C GLU A 274 -19.95 -22.32 -26.68
N ARG A 275 -19.68 -23.62 -26.73
CA ARG A 275 -20.68 -24.64 -27.06
C ARG A 275 -21.80 -24.71 -26.03
N TYR A 276 -21.48 -24.63 -24.75
CA TYR A 276 -22.49 -24.61 -23.67
C TYR A 276 -23.34 -23.34 -23.71
N GLU A 277 -22.73 -22.17 -23.94
CA GLU A 277 -23.46 -20.92 -24.09
C GLU A 277 -24.41 -20.96 -25.30
N HIS A 278 -23.93 -21.47 -26.44
CA HIS A 278 -24.76 -21.62 -27.63
C HIS A 278 -25.95 -22.56 -27.37
N TRP A 279 -25.70 -23.71 -26.75
CA TRP A 279 -26.75 -24.66 -26.37
C TRP A 279 -27.75 -24.03 -25.39
N TYR A 280 -27.29 -23.29 -24.39
CA TYR A 280 -28.16 -22.62 -23.42
C TYR A 280 -29.00 -21.53 -24.06
N ARG A 281 -28.44 -20.73 -24.97
CA ARG A 281 -29.19 -19.74 -25.76
C ARG A 281 -30.26 -20.40 -26.63
N ALA A 282 -29.94 -21.50 -27.30
CA ALA A 282 -30.90 -22.28 -28.09
C ALA A 282 -32.02 -22.89 -27.21
N LEU A 283 -31.68 -23.40 -26.04
CA LEU A 283 -32.63 -23.92 -25.06
C LEU A 283 -33.57 -22.81 -24.56
N LYS A 284 -33.04 -21.64 -24.23
CA LYS A 284 -33.84 -20.49 -23.79
C LYS A 284 -34.77 -19.98 -24.90
N ALA A 285 -34.29 -19.94 -26.15
CA ALA A 285 -35.12 -19.57 -27.31
C ALA A 285 -36.24 -20.59 -27.56
N SER A 286 -35.95 -21.89 -27.44
CA SER A 286 -36.97 -22.94 -27.61
C SER A 286 -38.01 -22.96 -26.46
N ALA A 287 -37.59 -22.69 -25.22
CA ALA A 287 -38.49 -22.54 -24.08
C ALA A 287 -39.41 -21.32 -24.23
N ASN A 288 -38.88 -20.17 -24.67
CA ASN A 288 -39.69 -18.98 -24.94
C ASN A 288 -40.68 -19.19 -26.09
N LYS A 289 -40.32 -19.94 -27.14
CA LYS A 289 -41.21 -20.26 -28.27
C LYS A 289 -42.39 -21.17 -27.86
N ARG A 290 -42.24 -21.95 -26.79
CA ARG A 290 -43.26 -22.87 -26.26
C ARG A 290 -44.18 -22.24 -25.20
N ARG A 291 -43.96 -20.98 -24.79
CA ARG A 291 -44.96 -20.23 -24.03
C ARG A 291 -46.02 -19.72 -25.01
N PRO A 292 -47.24 -20.30 -25.07
CA PRO A 292 -48.31 -19.70 -25.86
C PRO A 292 -48.57 -18.29 -25.34
N ALA A 293 -48.77 -17.34 -26.26
CA ALA A 293 -49.11 -15.94 -25.99
C ALA A 293 -50.52 -15.77 -25.39
N SER A 294 -50.99 -16.70 -24.55
CA SER A 294 -52.24 -16.62 -23.82
C SER A 294 -52.00 -15.90 -22.48
N SER A 295 -51.71 -14.60 -22.57
CA SER A 295 -51.65 -13.69 -21.42
C SER A 295 -52.18 -12.30 -21.80
N SER A 296 -53.25 -12.27 -22.61
CA SER A 296 -54.25 -11.21 -22.51
C SER A 296 -55.23 -11.64 -21.42
N ARG A 297 -54.95 -11.27 -20.16
CA ARG A 297 -55.94 -11.36 -19.07
C ARG A 297 -56.14 -9.97 -18.48
N PRO A 298 -57.40 -9.49 -18.37
CA PRO A 298 -57.72 -8.10 -18.08
C PRO A 298 -57.58 -7.78 -16.58
N ALA A 299 -57.60 -6.48 -16.31
CA ALA A 299 -57.48 -5.81 -15.03
C ALA A 299 -58.56 -6.16 -13.99
N LEU A 300 -58.24 -5.78 -12.72
CA LEU A 300 -59.07 -5.61 -11.51
C LEU A 300 -59.24 -6.82 -10.56
N PRO A 301 -59.55 -6.60 -9.25
CA PRO A 301 -58.71 -5.96 -8.22
C PRO A 301 -58.73 -6.72 -6.86
N ASP A 302 -58.07 -6.14 -5.86
CA ASP A 302 -58.18 -6.24 -4.38
C ASP A 302 -58.83 -7.42 -3.64
N ASP A 303 -58.22 -7.66 -2.46
CA ASP A 303 -58.68 -8.37 -1.26
C ASP A 303 -58.70 -9.91 -1.24
N ALA A 304 -57.83 -10.48 -0.39
CA ALA A 304 -58.20 -11.25 0.80
C ALA A 304 -57.08 -12.17 1.32
N LYS A 305 -56.90 -12.14 2.64
CA LYS A 305 -56.02 -12.94 3.50
C LYS A 305 -56.27 -14.45 3.41
N GLN A 306 -55.20 -15.23 3.63
CA GLN A 306 -55.02 -16.33 4.62
C GLN A 306 -54.01 -17.36 4.08
N GLN A 307 -52.83 -17.46 4.71
CA GLN A 307 -52.43 -18.59 5.56
C GLN A 307 -52.64 -19.99 4.96
N THR A 308 -51.54 -20.70 4.70
CA THR A 308 -51.27 -22.02 5.28
C THR A 308 -49.81 -22.41 5.04
N ALA A 309 -49.15 -22.78 6.13
CA ALA A 309 -47.79 -23.28 6.18
C ALA A 309 -47.74 -24.74 5.72
N GLY A 310 -46.66 -25.11 5.04
CA GLY A 310 -46.31 -26.50 4.74
C GLY A 310 -44.83 -26.60 4.36
N PRO A 311 -44.03 -27.42 5.05
CA PRO A 311 -42.57 -27.46 4.88
C PRO A 311 -42.19 -28.31 3.68
N THR A 312 -41.32 -27.81 2.80
CA THR A 312 -40.67 -28.63 1.77
C THR A 312 -39.18 -28.65 2.07
N ALA A 313 -38.67 -29.88 2.24
CA ALA A 313 -37.29 -30.19 2.56
C ALA A 313 -36.32 -29.49 1.60
N GLY A 314 -35.57 -28.54 2.14
CA GLY A 314 -34.50 -27.84 1.44
C GLY A 314 -33.27 -28.73 1.32
N GLN A 315 -32.91 -29.07 0.09
CA GLN A 315 -31.50 -29.25 -0.26
C GLN A 315 -30.90 -27.85 -0.36
N GLN A 316 -30.11 -27.44 0.63
CA GLN A 316 -29.30 -26.23 0.53
C GLN A 316 -28.00 -26.58 -0.19
N THR A 317 -27.83 -26.05 -1.39
CA THR A 317 -26.54 -26.04 -2.08
C THR A 317 -25.93 -24.66 -1.89
N THR A 318 -24.98 -24.52 -0.98
CA THR A 318 -24.21 -23.28 -0.83
C THR A 318 -22.93 -23.38 -1.67
N THR A 319 -22.85 -22.55 -2.71
CA THR A 319 -21.65 -22.39 -3.53
C THR A 319 -20.91 -21.16 -3.06
N THR A 320 -19.78 -21.33 -2.38
CA THR A 320 -18.91 -20.21 -1.99
C THR A 320 -17.71 -20.21 -2.93
N THR A 321 -17.54 -19.12 -3.67
CA THR A 321 -16.43 -18.92 -4.60
C THR A 321 -15.49 -17.88 -4.03
N THR A 322 -14.29 -18.31 -3.62
CA THR A 322 -13.22 -17.40 -3.17
C THR A 322 -11.93 -17.78 -3.90
N GLY A 323 -11.37 -16.85 -4.68
CA GLY A 323 -10.00 -16.97 -5.21
C GLY A 323 -9.78 -18.00 -6.32
N GLY A 324 -10.72 -18.19 -7.24
CA GLY A 324 -10.47 -18.92 -8.50
C GLY A 324 -10.41 -20.46 -8.41
N SER A 325 -10.75 -21.05 -7.26
CA SER A 325 -10.94 -22.49 -7.10
C SER A 325 -12.37 -22.79 -6.64
N THR A 326 -13.06 -23.68 -7.34
CA THR A 326 -14.44 -24.09 -7.03
C THR A 326 -14.43 -25.44 -6.33
N THR A 327 -14.76 -25.46 -5.04
CA THR A 327 -14.94 -26.70 -4.28
C THR A 327 -16.42 -26.90 -4.00
N THR A 328 -16.98 -27.99 -4.52
CA THR A 328 -18.38 -28.38 -4.27
C THR A 328 -18.41 -29.38 -3.13
N THR A 329 -18.97 -28.98 -1.99
CA THR A 329 -19.18 -29.89 -0.86
C THR A 329 -20.66 -30.23 -0.76
N THR A 330 -21.00 -31.50 -1.02
CA THR A 330 -22.36 -32.02 -0.85
C THR A 330 -22.48 -32.66 0.52
N THR A 331 -23.20 -32.02 1.45
CA THR A 331 -23.47 -32.60 2.77
C THR A 331 -24.81 -33.34 2.74
N THR A 332 -24.75 -34.67 2.76
CA THR A 332 -25.93 -35.53 2.87
C THR A 332 -26.13 -35.90 4.34
N THR A 333 -27.16 -35.35 4.97
CA THR A 333 -27.53 -35.68 6.35
C THR A 333 -28.30 -36.99 6.37
N GLY A 334 -27.62 -38.08 6.73
CA GLY A 334 -28.22 -39.38 7.03
C GLY A 334 -27.53 -39.97 8.26
N GLY A 335 -28.28 -40.21 9.33
CA GLY A 335 -27.77 -40.73 10.60
C GLY A 335 -27.60 -42.24 10.60
N SER A 336 -26.54 -42.74 11.25
CA SER A 336 -26.57 -43.95 12.12
C SER A 336 -25.20 -44.24 12.76
N THR A 337 -25.29 -44.46 14.08
CA THR A 337 -24.55 -45.39 14.96
C THR A 337 -23.02 -45.49 14.93
N ALA A 338 -22.45 -45.10 16.08
CA ALA A 338 -21.28 -45.63 16.79
C ALA A 338 -20.38 -46.67 16.10
N THR A 339 -19.07 -46.40 16.09
CA THR A 339 -18.04 -47.43 16.34
C THR A 339 -16.80 -46.79 16.97
N THR A 340 -16.41 -47.37 18.10
CA THR A 340 -15.23 -47.14 18.93
C THR A 340 -13.93 -47.41 18.18
N GLY A 341 -12.89 -46.59 18.40
CA GLY A 341 -11.54 -46.87 17.91
C GLY A 341 -10.53 -45.86 18.45
N GLY A 342 -9.96 -46.16 19.62
CA GLY A 342 -8.82 -45.42 20.15
C GLY A 342 -7.52 -45.78 19.43
N SER A 343 -6.59 -44.83 19.35
CA SER A 343 -5.17 -45.08 19.11
C SER A 343 -4.38 -43.84 19.57
N GLN A 344 -3.73 -43.97 20.72
CA GLN A 344 -2.66 -43.09 21.16
C GLN A 344 -1.43 -43.36 20.29
N SER A 345 -0.73 -42.33 19.84
CA SER A 345 0.66 -42.48 19.39
C SER A 345 1.47 -41.26 19.82
N ALA A 346 2.40 -41.53 20.72
CA ALA A 346 3.40 -40.62 21.25
C ALA A 346 4.53 -40.48 20.21
N GLY A 347 4.80 -39.25 19.78
CA GLY A 347 6.00 -38.90 19.02
C GLY A 347 7.10 -38.44 19.95
N GLY A 348 7.93 -39.39 20.41
CA GLY A 348 9.10 -39.13 21.26
C GLY A 348 10.25 -38.46 20.51
N VAL A 349 10.87 -37.48 21.17
CA VAL A 349 12.14 -36.85 20.77
C VAL A 349 13.29 -37.79 21.15
N PRO A 350 14.23 -38.13 20.25
CA PRO A 350 15.39 -38.95 20.61
C PRO A 350 16.43 -38.15 21.42
N PRO A 351 17.07 -38.74 22.45
CA PRO A 351 18.11 -38.08 23.23
C PRO A 351 19.48 -38.10 22.53
N LEU A 352 20.26 -37.04 22.73
CA LEU A 352 21.67 -36.93 22.33
C LEU A 352 22.56 -37.92 23.10
N PRO A 353 23.66 -38.43 22.49
CA PRO A 353 24.66 -39.23 23.18
C PRO A 353 25.62 -38.37 24.06
N PRO A 354 26.15 -38.93 25.15
CA PRO A 354 27.04 -38.22 26.06
C PRO A 354 28.48 -38.14 25.54
N ALA A 355 29.14 -37.01 25.81
CA ALA A 355 30.57 -36.85 25.67
C ALA A 355 31.30 -37.66 26.76
N GLY A 356 32.29 -38.47 26.35
CA GLY A 356 33.24 -39.13 27.26
C GLY A 356 34.62 -38.46 27.19
N PRO A 357 35.36 -38.32 28.31
CA PRO A 357 36.78 -37.94 28.35
C PRO A 357 37.67 -39.20 28.44
N PRO A 358 38.99 -39.10 28.29
CA PRO A 358 39.87 -38.54 29.35
C PRO A 358 40.62 -37.26 28.98
#